data_AF-A0A562GRA9-F1
#
_entry.id   AF-A0A562GRA9-F1
#
_cell.length_a   1.000
_cell.length_b   1.000
_cell.length_c   1.000
_cell.angle_alpha   90.00
_cell.angle_beta   90.00
_cell.angle_gamma   90.00
#
_symmetry.space_group_name_H-M   'P 1'
#
loop_
_entity.id
_entity.type
_entity.pdbx_description
1 polymer ?
#
loop_
_entity_poly.entity_id
_entity_poly.type
_entity_poly.pdbx_seq_one_letter_code
_entity_poly.pdbx_strand_id
1 'polypeptide(L)'
;MAVTSNLGIPLLEGSTLISKDAINTAFKKVDQAALAKSHADSGGHWATWQAEHDYVLRDIIRTDDCYSWGYLECITAGTSGTTAPDCPYGAGDTVIDGTVVWTLRQIGSGGGGVINHKDLAGKSLPDQHPIGAITGLQEELDGKASKVEGKGLSTNDYDDESKAKVDKIIDENGRFTYDGEDFYTKSESDTTFVAIADYQDQRSLTFVGSNRTQQYPWSGQVQLIQVNYTEERTSDINFWVEKQYKSDFEAKLDAWQKIGGQILNLPLDKIYMEYAVTGAIAAGDMIRLTMPDDDPNITVQVSIFNDNNF
;
A
#
# COMPACT_ATOMS: atom_id res chain seq x y z
N MET A 1 -62.62 59.78 -18.19
CA MET A 1 -61.96 60.52 -17.09
C MET A 1 -60.66 61.08 -17.64
N ALA A 2 -60.39 62.38 -17.44
CA ALA A 2 -59.09 62.92 -17.81
C ALA A 2 -58.00 62.39 -16.87
N VAL A 3 -56.80 62.12 -17.39
CA VAL A 3 -55.66 61.61 -16.63
C VAL A 3 -54.42 62.45 -16.92
N THR A 4 -53.40 62.39 -16.05
CA THR A 4 -52.07 62.93 -16.35
C THR A 4 -51.36 62.09 -17.41
N SER A 5 -50.36 62.66 -18.11
CA SER A 5 -49.76 62.04 -19.29
C SER A 5 -48.76 60.93 -18.97
N ASN A 6 -48.06 61.01 -17.83
CA ASN A 6 -46.95 60.08 -17.54
C ASN A 6 -47.40 58.92 -16.64
N LEU A 7 -48.00 59.23 -15.49
CA LEU A 7 -48.40 58.26 -14.47
C LEU A 7 -49.88 57.89 -14.56
N GLY A 8 -50.64 58.47 -15.49
CA GLY A 8 -52.06 58.17 -15.68
C GLY A 8 -52.94 58.52 -14.48
N ILE A 9 -52.54 59.50 -13.67
CA ILE A 9 -53.27 59.88 -12.44
C ILE A 9 -54.63 60.48 -12.84
N PRO A 10 -55.76 59.93 -12.36
CA PRO A 10 -57.08 60.49 -12.63
C PRO A 10 -57.22 61.92 -12.10
N LEU A 11 -57.68 62.82 -12.97
CA LEU A 11 -57.97 64.20 -12.61
C LEU A 11 -59.40 64.30 -12.06
N LEU A 12 -59.59 65.19 -11.10
CA LEU A 12 -60.90 65.42 -10.49
C LEU A 12 -61.87 66.02 -11.51
N GLU A 13 -63.10 65.47 -11.56
CA GLU A 13 -64.19 65.91 -12.43
C GLU A 13 -65.33 66.59 -11.63
N GLY A 14 -66.16 67.38 -12.31
CA GLY A 14 -67.26 68.13 -11.69
C GLY A 14 -66.88 69.54 -11.24
N SER A 15 -67.88 70.43 -11.17
CA SER A 15 -67.72 71.87 -10.88
C SER A 15 -67.90 72.24 -9.40
N THR A 16 -68.21 71.27 -8.53
CA THR A 16 -68.56 71.49 -7.12
C THR A 16 -67.36 71.50 -6.16
N LEU A 17 -66.16 71.20 -6.65
CA LEU A 17 -64.94 71.20 -5.84
C LEU A 17 -64.23 72.56 -5.98
N ILE A 18 -64.33 73.39 -4.94
CA ILE A 18 -63.80 74.77 -4.90
C ILE A 18 -62.29 74.84 -5.19
N SER A 19 -61.54 73.76 -4.96
CA SER A 19 -60.08 73.67 -5.15
C SER A 19 -59.64 72.72 -6.27
N LYS A 20 -60.55 72.27 -7.15
CA LYS A 20 -60.24 71.31 -8.23
C LYS A 20 -59.01 71.71 -9.04
N ASP A 21 -58.91 72.97 -9.46
CA ASP A 21 -57.81 73.42 -10.31
C ASP A 21 -56.47 73.39 -9.58
N ALA A 22 -56.45 73.76 -8.29
CA ALA A 22 -55.27 73.69 -7.46
C ALA A 22 -54.79 72.25 -7.27
N ILE A 23 -55.72 71.32 -6.98
CA ILE A 23 -55.41 69.90 -6.78
C ILE A 23 -54.94 69.24 -8.08
N ASN A 24 -55.63 69.46 -9.20
CA ASN A 24 -55.24 68.93 -10.50
C ASN A 24 -53.88 69.52 -10.95
N THR A 25 -53.58 70.78 -10.62
CA THR A 25 -52.26 71.37 -10.86
C THR A 25 -51.18 70.69 -10.04
N ALA A 26 -51.45 70.38 -8.77
CA ALA A 26 -50.52 69.62 -7.93
C ALA A 26 -50.27 68.21 -8.49
N PHE A 27 -51.31 67.50 -8.94
CA PHE A 27 -51.16 66.19 -9.58
C PHE A 27 -50.30 66.25 -10.84
N LYS A 28 -50.49 67.27 -11.70
CA LYS A 28 -49.63 67.47 -12.88
C LYS A 28 -48.17 67.77 -12.52
N LYS A 29 -47.93 68.53 -11.44
CA LYS A 29 -46.56 68.80 -10.96
C LYS A 29 -45.90 67.53 -10.43
N VAL A 30 -46.63 66.70 -9.68
CA VAL A 30 -46.13 65.40 -9.22
C VAL A 30 -45.85 64.47 -10.40
N ASP A 31 -46.77 64.39 -11.37
CA ASP A 31 -46.61 63.60 -12.60
C ASP A 31 -45.34 63.96 -13.39
N GLN A 32 -45.01 65.25 -13.43
CA GLN A 32 -43.80 65.74 -14.09
C GLN A 32 -42.53 65.49 -13.25
N ALA A 33 -42.60 65.62 -11.93
CA ALA A 33 -41.44 65.50 -11.05
C ALA A 33 -41.08 64.04 -10.72
N ALA A 34 -42.07 63.16 -10.70
CA ALA A 34 -41.90 61.74 -10.37
C ALA A 34 -41.33 60.91 -11.53
N LEU A 35 -41.50 61.38 -12.78
CA LEU A 35 -40.78 60.82 -13.91
C LEU A 35 -39.34 61.36 -13.87
N ALA A 36 -38.37 60.50 -13.61
CA ALA A 36 -36.97 60.90 -13.69
C ALA A 36 -36.65 61.42 -15.10
N LYS A 37 -35.87 62.51 -15.23
CA LYS A 37 -35.48 63.07 -16.54
C LYS A 37 -34.89 62.01 -17.47
N SER A 38 -34.14 61.05 -16.92
CA SER A 38 -33.61 59.89 -17.65
C SER A 38 -34.69 58.99 -18.24
N HIS A 39 -35.80 58.76 -17.51
CA HIS A 39 -36.97 58.00 -17.97
C HIS A 39 -37.82 58.77 -19.00
N ALA A 40 -37.85 60.09 -18.90
CA ALA A 40 -38.58 60.94 -19.85
C ALA A 40 -37.87 61.00 -21.21
N ASP A 41 -36.54 61.05 -21.20
CA ASP A 41 -35.71 61.20 -22.40
C ASP A 41 -35.29 59.84 -22.98
N SER A 42 -35.35 58.73 -22.21
CA SER A 42 -35.06 57.36 -22.66
C SER A 42 -35.77 56.30 -21.79
N GLY A 43 -36.09 55.12 -22.32
CA GLY A 43 -36.58 54.00 -21.51
C GLY A 43 -35.53 53.42 -20.53
N GLY A 44 -34.33 54.03 -20.45
CA GLY A 44 -33.22 53.62 -19.62
C GLY A 44 -33.21 54.31 -18.26
N HIS A 45 -32.91 53.55 -17.21
CA HIS A 45 -32.56 54.10 -15.90
C HIS A 45 -31.15 54.72 -15.86
N TRP A 46 -30.40 54.72 -16.98
CA TRP A 46 -29.04 55.24 -17.15
C TRP A 46 -28.93 56.14 -18.38
N ALA A 47 -27.81 56.86 -18.51
CA ALA A 47 -27.56 57.70 -19.69
C ALA A 47 -27.44 56.86 -20.97
N THR A 48 -28.01 57.35 -22.07
CA THR A 48 -27.79 56.77 -23.40
C THR A 48 -26.42 57.17 -23.93
N TRP A 49 -25.79 56.28 -24.72
CA TRP A 49 -24.55 56.56 -25.44
C TRP A 49 -24.64 57.83 -26.30
N GLN A 50 -23.53 58.56 -26.40
CA GLN A 50 -23.38 59.77 -27.22
C GLN A 50 -22.15 59.63 -28.12
N ALA A 51 -22.28 60.06 -29.38
CA ALA A 51 -21.19 60.07 -30.35
C ALA A 51 -20.15 61.14 -30.02
N GLU A 52 -18.88 60.84 -30.25
CA GLU A 52 -17.75 61.76 -30.09
C GLU A 52 -17.73 62.44 -28.70
N HIS A 53 -18.07 61.68 -27.66
CA HIS A 53 -18.24 62.17 -26.30
C HIS A 53 -17.10 61.69 -25.39
N ASP A 54 -16.59 62.60 -24.57
CA ASP A 54 -15.55 62.29 -23.58
C ASP A 54 -16.15 61.61 -22.35
N TYR A 55 -15.82 60.33 -22.18
CA TYR A 55 -16.22 59.51 -21.04
C TYR A 55 -15.07 59.31 -20.07
N VAL A 56 -15.37 59.35 -18.78
CA VAL A 56 -14.42 59.07 -17.70
C VAL A 56 -14.60 57.64 -17.17
N LEU A 57 -13.58 57.15 -16.44
CA LEU A 57 -13.61 55.83 -15.84
C LEU A 57 -14.86 55.68 -14.95
N ARG A 58 -15.57 54.55 -15.10
CA ARG A 58 -16.83 54.20 -14.42
C ARG A 58 -18.08 54.92 -14.88
N ASP A 59 -18.04 55.72 -15.95
CA ASP A 59 -19.27 56.16 -16.59
C ASP A 59 -20.10 54.95 -17.05
N ILE A 60 -21.42 55.06 -16.89
CA ILE A 60 -22.36 53.99 -17.20
C ILE A 60 -23.31 54.48 -18.28
N ILE A 61 -23.35 53.73 -19.39
CA ILE A 61 -24.20 54.01 -20.53
C ILE A 61 -24.97 52.79 -21.00
N ARG A 62 -26.00 53.05 -21.82
CA ARG A 62 -26.65 52.04 -22.65
C ARG A 62 -26.65 52.48 -24.11
N THR A 63 -26.48 51.53 -25.01
CA THR A 63 -26.78 51.68 -26.43
C THR A 63 -28.16 51.08 -26.73
N ASP A 64 -28.73 51.38 -27.89
CA ASP A 64 -30.03 50.84 -28.31
C ASP A 64 -30.01 49.30 -28.42
N ASP A 65 -28.86 48.73 -28.78
CA ASP A 65 -28.65 47.29 -28.88
C ASP A 65 -28.27 46.62 -27.54
N CYS A 66 -28.15 47.39 -26.46
CA CYS A 66 -27.76 46.85 -25.17
C CYS A 66 -28.91 46.02 -24.56
N TYR A 67 -28.63 44.76 -24.27
CA TYR A 67 -29.60 43.82 -23.70
C TYR A 67 -30.27 44.36 -22.43
N SER A 68 -31.56 44.06 -22.24
CA SER A 68 -32.35 44.55 -21.09
C SER A 68 -31.70 44.26 -19.74
N TRP A 69 -30.94 43.18 -19.62
CA TRP A 69 -30.26 42.73 -18.41
C TRP A 69 -28.91 43.43 -18.13
N GLY A 70 -28.35 44.20 -19.06
CA GLY A 70 -26.99 44.73 -18.94
C GLY A 70 -26.84 46.23 -19.20
N TYR A 71 -25.67 46.76 -18.84
CA TYR A 71 -25.20 48.13 -19.14
C TYR A 71 -23.70 48.10 -19.44
N LEU A 72 -23.20 49.14 -20.13
CA LEU A 72 -21.77 49.29 -20.39
C LEU A 72 -21.15 50.21 -19.34
N GLU A 73 -20.07 49.76 -18.70
CA GLU A 73 -19.24 50.55 -17.78
C GLU A 73 -17.92 50.92 -18.47
N CYS A 74 -17.54 52.19 -18.43
CA CYS A 74 -16.26 52.66 -18.95
C CYS A 74 -15.11 52.11 -18.08
N ILE A 75 -14.22 51.32 -18.68
CA ILE A 75 -13.01 50.79 -18.04
C ILE A 75 -11.73 51.45 -18.56
N THR A 76 -11.82 52.27 -19.61
CA THR A 76 -10.74 53.13 -20.08
C THR A 76 -11.34 54.43 -20.58
N ALA A 77 -11.01 55.54 -19.91
CA ALA A 77 -11.49 56.86 -20.26
C ALA A 77 -10.98 57.29 -21.65
N GLY A 78 -11.77 58.08 -22.36
CA GLY A 78 -11.46 58.55 -23.71
C GLY A 78 -12.67 59.19 -24.38
N THR A 79 -12.57 59.44 -25.67
CA THR A 79 -13.65 59.91 -26.52
C THR A 79 -14.27 58.73 -27.31
N SER A 80 -15.59 58.59 -27.28
CA SER A 80 -16.34 57.58 -28.06
C SER A 80 -16.23 57.82 -29.57
N GLY A 81 -16.54 56.79 -30.36
CA GLY A 81 -16.56 56.89 -31.82
C GLY A 81 -17.75 57.69 -32.36
N THR A 82 -17.87 57.71 -33.68
CA THR A 82 -18.98 58.38 -34.39
C THR A 82 -20.27 57.54 -34.43
N THR A 83 -20.20 56.26 -34.07
CA THR A 83 -21.34 55.32 -34.09
C THR A 83 -21.28 54.45 -32.85
N ALA A 84 -22.45 54.16 -32.28
CA ALA A 84 -22.55 53.37 -31.06
C ALA A 84 -21.91 51.99 -31.27
N PRO A 85 -21.17 51.46 -30.28
CA PRO A 85 -20.65 50.12 -30.35
C PRO A 85 -21.78 49.10 -30.23
N ASP A 86 -21.66 48.00 -30.98
CA ASP A 86 -22.50 46.81 -30.74
C ASP A 86 -22.26 46.32 -29.30
N CYS A 87 -23.35 45.99 -28.60
CA CYS A 87 -23.23 45.46 -27.25
C CYS A 87 -22.60 44.05 -27.30
N PRO A 88 -21.53 43.78 -26.55
CA PRO A 88 -20.94 42.44 -26.46
C PRO A 88 -21.95 41.40 -25.94
N TYR A 89 -21.71 40.11 -26.20
CA TYR A 89 -22.67 39.05 -25.87
C TYR A 89 -22.61 38.61 -24.39
N GLY A 90 -21.42 38.56 -23.79
CA GLY A 90 -21.20 38.06 -22.44
C GLY A 90 -20.98 39.17 -21.42
N ALA A 91 -21.51 38.99 -20.20
CA ALA A 91 -21.13 39.85 -19.08
C ALA A 91 -19.61 39.73 -18.82
N GLY A 92 -18.92 40.87 -18.74
CA GLY A 92 -17.47 40.97 -18.62
C GLY A 92 -16.75 41.18 -19.96
N ASP A 93 -17.41 40.89 -21.09
CA ASP A 93 -16.83 41.17 -22.40
C ASP A 93 -16.58 42.67 -22.58
N THR A 94 -15.59 43.00 -23.40
CA THR A 94 -15.18 44.39 -23.64
C THR A 94 -15.34 44.77 -25.09
N VAL A 95 -15.65 46.05 -25.34
CA VAL A 95 -15.71 46.63 -26.68
C VAL A 95 -14.97 47.96 -26.71
N ILE A 96 -14.19 48.16 -27.76
CA ILE A 96 -13.49 49.42 -28.03
C ILE A 96 -14.43 50.31 -28.85
N ASP A 97 -14.58 51.55 -28.42
CA ASP A 97 -15.43 52.55 -29.04
C ASP A 97 -14.66 53.88 -29.10
N GLY A 98 -14.12 54.20 -30.28
CA GLY A 98 -13.15 55.29 -30.42
C GLY A 98 -11.89 55.02 -29.60
N THR A 99 -11.69 55.81 -28.55
CA THR A 99 -10.59 55.64 -27.57
C THR A 99 -11.08 55.15 -26.21
N VAL A 100 -12.40 55.01 -26.03
CA VAL A 100 -13.01 54.44 -24.82
C VAL A 100 -13.01 52.92 -24.91
N VAL A 101 -12.83 52.26 -23.77
CA VAL A 101 -13.09 50.81 -23.64
C VAL A 101 -14.22 50.61 -22.65
N TRP A 102 -15.25 49.88 -23.08
CA TRP A 102 -16.42 49.52 -22.30
C TRP A 102 -16.33 48.07 -21.84
N THR A 103 -16.90 47.74 -20.68
CA THR A 103 -17.20 46.36 -20.27
C THR A 103 -18.70 46.19 -20.05
N LEU A 104 -19.27 45.08 -20.54
CA LEU A 104 -20.67 44.76 -20.29
C LEU A 104 -20.86 44.24 -18.86
N ARG A 105 -21.71 44.91 -18.10
CA ARG A 105 -22.07 44.56 -16.73
C ARG A 105 -23.52 44.14 -16.63
N GLN A 106 -23.82 43.24 -15.70
CA GLN A 106 -25.18 42.80 -15.40
C GLN A 106 -25.85 43.74 -14.38
N ILE A 107 -27.15 43.99 -14.57
CA ILE A 107 -28.02 44.73 -13.65
C ILE A 107 -28.53 43.77 -12.57
N GLY A 108 -28.27 44.07 -11.30
CA GLY A 108 -28.67 43.23 -10.18
C GLY A 108 -27.58 42.22 -9.82
N SER A 109 -26.74 42.59 -8.86
CA SER A 109 -25.68 41.73 -8.33
C SER A 109 -26.28 40.57 -7.54
N GLY A 110 -26.47 39.42 -8.17
CA GLY A 110 -26.48 38.12 -7.51
C GLY A 110 -25.29 37.33 -8.03
N GLY A 111 -24.19 37.29 -7.28
CA GLY A 111 -22.92 36.74 -7.73
C GLY A 111 -23.04 35.41 -8.47
N GLY A 112 -22.68 35.42 -9.75
CA GLY A 112 -22.27 34.22 -10.47
C GLY A 112 -20.87 33.79 -10.04
N GLY A 113 -20.64 33.62 -8.74
CA GLY A 113 -19.64 32.65 -8.32
C GLY A 113 -20.09 31.31 -8.87
N VAL A 114 -19.20 30.55 -9.49
CA VAL A 114 -19.52 29.26 -10.10
C VAL A 114 -20.10 28.34 -9.01
N ILE A 115 -21.43 28.20 -8.94
CA ILE A 115 -22.13 27.43 -7.91
C ILE A 115 -22.34 25.96 -8.31
N ASN A 116 -22.23 25.65 -9.60
CA ASN A 116 -22.20 24.27 -10.08
C ASN A 116 -20.88 23.99 -10.79
N HIS A 117 -20.21 22.91 -10.37
CA HIS A 117 -18.96 22.46 -10.99
C HIS A 117 -19.07 22.20 -12.51
N LYS A 118 -20.30 21.95 -13.00
CA LYS A 118 -20.59 21.73 -14.43
C LYS A 118 -20.53 23.01 -15.28
N ASP A 119 -20.65 24.18 -14.66
CA ASP A 119 -20.60 25.48 -15.34
C ASP A 119 -19.14 25.94 -15.60
N LEU A 120 -18.15 25.13 -15.22
CA LEU A 120 -16.75 25.24 -15.67
C LEU A 120 -16.54 24.70 -17.10
N ALA A 121 -17.62 24.32 -17.80
CA ALA A 121 -17.57 23.91 -19.20
C ALA A 121 -17.12 25.09 -20.08
N GLY A 122 -15.82 25.12 -20.39
CA GLY A 122 -15.15 26.24 -21.06
C GLY A 122 -13.77 26.57 -20.46
N LYS A 123 -13.45 26.05 -19.27
CA LYS A 123 -12.08 25.96 -18.75
C LYS A 123 -11.31 24.77 -19.35
N SER A 124 -11.43 24.56 -20.66
CA SER A 124 -10.82 23.46 -21.39
C SER A 124 -9.42 23.77 -21.91
N LEU A 125 -8.89 24.96 -21.61
CA LEU A 125 -7.49 25.28 -21.83
C LEU A 125 -6.66 24.70 -20.67
N PRO A 126 -5.57 23.96 -20.94
CA PRO A 126 -4.62 23.59 -19.91
C PRO A 126 -4.15 24.89 -19.23
N ASP A 127 -4.20 24.93 -17.90
CA ASP A 127 -3.61 26.00 -17.05
C ASP A 127 -4.48 27.23 -16.71
N GLN A 128 -5.81 27.15 -16.63
CA GLN A 128 -6.58 28.25 -16.01
C GLN A 128 -6.47 28.32 -14.47
N HIS A 129 -5.92 27.29 -13.84
CA HIS A 129 -5.50 27.30 -12.43
C HIS A 129 -4.15 26.58 -12.35
N PRO A 130 -3.03 27.22 -12.77
CA PRO A 130 -1.75 26.60 -12.59
C PRO A 130 -1.59 26.31 -11.10
N ILE A 131 -1.08 25.14 -10.76
CA ILE A 131 -0.73 24.75 -9.39
C ILE A 131 0.09 25.82 -8.64
N GLY A 132 0.88 26.63 -9.36
CA GLY A 132 1.60 27.79 -8.83
C GLY A 132 0.73 29.00 -8.44
N ALA A 133 -0.59 28.98 -8.71
CA ALA A 133 -1.53 30.00 -8.21
C ALA A 133 -1.72 29.91 -6.68
N ILE A 134 -1.35 28.79 -6.07
CA ILE A 134 -1.31 28.61 -4.62
C ILE A 134 0.17 28.52 -4.24
N THR A 135 0.70 29.60 -3.66
CA THR A 135 2.09 29.68 -3.21
C THR A 135 2.45 28.48 -2.34
N GLY A 136 3.49 27.73 -2.72
CA GLY A 136 4.01 26.56 -1.99
C GLY A 136 3.37 25.21 -2.33
N LEU A 137 2.26 25.18 -3.07
CA LEU A 137 1.55 23.91 -3.35
C LEU A 137 2.36 22.97 -4.28
N GLN A 138 3.05 23.53 -5.28
CA GLN A 138 3.89 22.74 -6.19
C GLN A 138 5.05 22.08 -5.44
N GLU A 139 5.76 22.85 -4.62
CA GLU A 139 6.88 22.34 -3.81
C GLU A 139 6.43 21.25 -2.83
N GLU A 140 5.26 21.42 -2.21
CA GLU A 140 4.71 20.45 -1.27
C GLU A 140 4.25 19.15 -1.96
N LEU A 141 3.79 19.22 -3.21
CA LEU A 141 3.39 18.06 -4.01
C LEU A 141 4.60 17.32 -4.60
N ASP A 142 5.61 18.04 -5.09
CA ASP A 142 6.86 17.45 -5.57
C ASP A 142 7.62 16.73 -4.45
N GLY A 143 7.39 17.16 -3.19
CA GLY A 143 7.89 16.47 -2.00
C GLY A 143 7.12 15.20 -1.61
N LYS A 144 6.01 14.84 -2.27
CA LYS A 144 5.25 13.62 -1.95
C LYS A 144 5.76 12.41 -2.73
N ALA A 145 5.73 11.27 -2.05
CA ALA A 145 5.96 9.94 -2.61
C ALA A 145 5.04 9.63 -3.80
N SER A 146 5.61 9.20 -4.94
CA SER A 146 4.83 8.68 -6.09
C SER A 146 4.30 7.27 -5.82
N LYS A 147 3.10 6.95 -6.35
CA LYS A 147 2.49 5.61 -6.23
C LYS A 147 3.19 4.61 -7.14
N VAL A 148 3.55 3.45 -6.61
CA VAL A 148 4.08 2.29 -7.35
C VAL A 148 3.11 1.12 -7.20
N GLU A 149 2.81 0.40 -8.28
CA GLU A 149 1.90 -0.75 -8.26
C GLU A 149 2.43 -1.84 -7.30
N GLY A 150 1.59 -2.30 -6.38
CA GLY A 150 1.97 -3.23 -5.31
C GLY A 150 2.53 -2.58 -4.03
N LYS A 151 2.60 -1.25 -3.92
CA LYS A 151 3.02 -0.52 -2.70
C LYS A 151 1.94 0.46 -2.19
N GLY A 152 1.91 0.67 -0.87
CA GLY A 152 1.16 1.78 -0.25
C GLY A 152 1.73 3.15 -0.63
N LEU A 153 0.97 4.24 -0.43
CA LEU A 153 1.31 5.62 -0.84
C LEU A 153 2.48 6.27 -0.06
N SER A 154 3.14 5.55 0.83
CA SER A 154 4.40 5.94 1.47
C SER A 154 5.53 5.09 0.91
N THR A 155 6.56 5.71 0.32
CA THR A 155 7.66 4.97 -0.33
C THR A 155 8.59 4.24 0.66
N ASN A 156 8.29 4.26 1.95
CA ASN A 156 8.94 3.43 2.93
C ASN A 156 7.92 3.00 3.99
N ASP A 157 7.67 1.70 4.11
CA ASP A 157 7.49 1.12 5.44
C ASP A 157 8.85 1.14 6.21
N TYR A 158 9.95 1.36 5.46
CA TYR A 158 11.39 1.51 5.75
C TYR A 158 11.93 2.66 6.62
N ASP A 159 12.30 3.81 6.06
CA ASP A 159 13.50 4.64 6.34
C ASP A 159 14.78 4.04 5.71
N ASP A 160 15.63 4.88 5.12
CA ASP A 160 16.78 4.43 4.31
C ASP A 160 17.80 3.65 5.14
N GLU A 161 17.89 3.99 6.43
CA GLU A 161 18.74 3.30 7.40
C GLU A 161 18.23 1.87 7.66
N SER A 162 16.92 1.72 7.77
CA SER A 162 16.24 0.45 8.02
C SER A 162 16.21 -0.42 6.77
N LYS A 163 16.05 0.16 5.58
CA LYS A 163 16.21 -0.56 4.32
C LYS A 163 17.63 -1.10 4.15
N ALA A 164 18.65 -0.31 4.47
CA ALA A 164 20.04 -0.76 4.42
C ALA A 164 20.32 -1.93 5.37
N LYS A 165 19.59 -2.03 6.50
CA LYS A 165 19.66 -3.17 7.42
C LYS A 165 18.96 -4.41 6.84
N VAL A 166 17.81 -4.24 6.19
CA VAL A 166 17.07 -5.37 5.59
C VAL A 166 17.77 -5.92 4.36
N ASP A 167 18.35 -5.07 3.51
CA ASP A 167 19.08 -5.50 2.31
C ASP A 167 20.34 -6.33 2.64
N LYS A 168 20.84 -6.23 3.88
CA LYS A 168 21.94 -7.08 4.38
C LYS A 168 21.51 -8.51 4.67
N ILE A 169 20.20 -8.80 4.70
CA ILE A 169 19.63 -10.12 4.94
C ILE A 169 19.54 -10.86 3.60
N ILE A 170 20.31 -11.95 3.46
CA ILE A 170 20.31 -12.80 2.27
C ILE A 170 19.82 -14.19 2.67
N ASP A 171 18.98 -14.81 1.82
CA ASP A 171 18.63 -16.23 1.90
C ASP A 171 19.47 -16.99 0.86
N GLU A 172 20.49 -17.70 1.33
CA GLU A 172 21.25 -18.64 0.52
C GLU A 172 20.92 -20.07 0.98
N ASN A 173 20.14 -20.79 0.18
CA ASN A 173 19.79 -22.19 0.40
C ASN A 173 19.11 -22.46 1.76
N GLY A 174 18.27 -21.55 2.26
CA GLY A 174 17.59 -21.67 3.55
C GLY A 174 18.42 -21.20 4.75
N ARG A 175 19.54 -20.49 4.51
CA ARG A 175 20.40 -19.90 5.54
C ARG A 175 20.33 -18.38 5.44
N PHE A 176 19.95 -17.73 6.53
CA PHE A 176 19.92 -16.27 6.64
C PHE A 176 21.30 -15.73 7.07
N THR A 177 21.87 -14.81 6.30
CA THR A 177 23.13 -14.10 6.62
C THR A 177 22.90 -12.59 6.74
N TYR A 178 23.63 -11.89 7.61
CA TYR A 178 23.68 -10.42 7.74
C TYR A 178 25.06 -9.90 7.34
N ASP A 179 25.13 -9.09 6.28
CA ASP A 179 26.41 -8.46 5.85
C ASP A 179 27.53 -9.48 5.55
N GLY A 180 27.14 -10.66 5.05
CA GLY A 180 28.05 -11.78 4.78
C GLY A 180 28.44 -12.61 6.00
N GLU A 181 28.00 -12.23 7.20
CA GLU A 181 28.15 -13.02 8.43
C GLU A 181 26.87 -13.85 8.67
N ASP A 182 27.02 -15.09 9.13
CA ASP A 182 25.86 -15.89 9.49
C ASP A 182 25.15 -15.29 10.71
N PHE A 183 23.82 -15.12 10.63
CA PHE A 183 23.02 -14.73 11.81
C PHE A 183 23.17 -15.72 12.97
N TYR A 184 23.57 -16.95 12.65
CA TYR A 184 23.94 -17.99 13.60
C TYR A 184 25.45 -17.99 13.79
N THR A 185 25.98 -17.04 14.58
CA THR A 185 27.25 -17.30 15.25
C THR A 185 26.97 -18.45 16.22
N LYS A 186 27.35 -19.68 15.83
CA LYS A 186 27.38 -20.86 16.70
C LYS A 186 28.18 -20.47 17.95
N SER A 187 27.50 -20.00 19.00
CA SER A 187 28.11 -20.03 20.32
C SER A 187 28.18 -21.51 20.67
N GLU A 188 29.33 -21.98 21.14
CA GLU A 188 29.49 -23.37 21.58
C GLU A 188 28.50 -23.77 22.69
N SER A 189 27.76 -22.79 23.24
CA SER A 189 26.73 -22.93 24.26
C SER A 189 25.28 -23.03 23.77
N ASP A 190 24.98 -22.89 22.47
CA ASP A 190 23.60 -22.89 21.99
C ASP A 190 23.10 -24.32 21.67
N THR A 191 22.63 -25.03 22.71
CA THR A 191 22.26 -26.45 22.66
C THR A 191 20.81 -26.73 22.24
N THR A 192 20.04 -25.72 21.83
CA THR A 192 18.57 -25.82 21.69
C THR A 192 18.05 -25.87 20.25
N PHE A 193 18.88 -25.67 19.24
CA PHE A 193 18.51 -25.88 17.84
C PHE A 193 19.58 -26.66 17.11
N VAL A 194 19.45 -27.99 17.17
CA VAL A 194 20.28 -28.93 16.39
C VAL A 194 19.90 -28.77 14.93
N ALA A 195 20.88 -28.47 14.08
CA ALA A 195 20.69 -28.51 12.63
C ALA A 195 20.12 -29.89 12.24
N ILE A 196 19.07 -29.92 11.41
CA ILE A 196 18.34 -31.15 11.03
C ILE A 196 19.26 -32.22 10.39
N ALA A 197 20.49 -31.85 10.01
CA ALA A 197 21.52 -32.77 9.52
C ALA A 197 22.15 -33.68 10.60
N ASP A 198 22.00 -33.36 11.89
CA ASP A 198 22.71 -34.07 12.99
C ASP A 198 21.80 -34.96 13.86
N TYR A 199 20.53 -35.18 13.49
CA TYR A 199 19.74 -36.24 14.14
C TYR A 199 20.29 -37.60 13.71
N GLN A 200 21.21 -38.15 14.50
CA GLN A 200 21.72 -39.51 14.36
C GLN A 200 20.73 -40.43 15.10
N ASP A 201 19.87 -41.15 14.38
CA ASP A 201 18.98 -42.16 14.99
C ASP A 201 19.82 -43.40 15.40
N GLN A 202 20.44 -43.31 16.58
CA GLN A 202 21.19 -44.42 17.16
C GLN A 202 20.26 -45.34 17.96
N ARG A 203 20.29 -46.63 17.64
CA ARG A 203 19.53 -47.67 18.35
C ARG A 203 20.44 -48.74 18.88
N SER A 204 20.09 -49.31 20.03
CA SER A 204 20.84 -50.41 20.63
C SER A 204 20.02 -51.69 20.69
N LEU A 205 20.63 -52.80 20.30
CA LEU A 205 20.07 -54.13 20.44
C LEU A 205 20.78 -54.88 21.56
N THR A 206 20.02 -55.39 22.53
CA THR A 206 20.57 -56.10 23.68
C THR A 206 20.35 -57.61 23.55
N PHE A 207 21.40 -58.37 23.80
CA PHE A 207 21.43 -59.82 23.83
C PHE A 207 21.92 -60.29 25.20
N VAL A 208 21.26 -61.29 25.77
CA VAL A 208 21.66 -61.94 27.04
C VAL A 208 21.95 -63.41 26.75
N GLY A 209 23.12 -63.89 27.17
CA GLY A 209 23.58 -65.25 26.85
C GLY A 209 23.99 -65.45 25.39
N SER A 210 23.78 -66.66 24.87
CA SER A 210 24.19 -67.10 23.53
C SER A 210 22.99 -67.47 22.63
N ASN A 211 23.24 -67.56 21.31
CA ASN A 211 22.32 -68.05 20.28
C ASN A 211 20.97 -67.32 20.22
N ARG A 212 21.01 -66.00 20.44
CA ARG A 212 19.86 -65.12 20.32
C ARG A 212 19.90 -64.45 18.95
N THR A 213 18.79 -64.57 18.22
CA THR A 213 18.60 -63.94 16.91
C THR A 213 17.46 -62.94 16.99
N GLN A 214 17.66 -61.75 16.45
CA GLN A 214 16.67 -60.68 16.42
C GLN A 214 16.64 -60.04 15.03
N GLN A 215 15.44 -59.69 14.56
CA GLN A 215 15.27 -58.95 13.32
C GLN A 215 15.52 -57.46 13.58
N TYR A 216 16.31 -56.82 12.72
CA TYR A 216 16.53 -55.39 12.77
C TYR A 216 15.72 -54.70 11.66
N PRO A 217 14.74 -53.85 11.98
CA PRO A 217 13.79 -53.34 10.98
C PRO A 217 14.29 -52.12 10.19
N TRP A 218 15.48 -51.58 10.48
CA TRP A 218 16.05 -50.40 9.82
C TRP A 218 17.37 -50.73 9.11
N SER A 219 17.79 -49.87 8.19
CA SER A 219 19.14 -49.92 7.61
C SER A 219 20.08 -49.03 8.40
N GLY A 220 21.33 -49.43 8.56
CA GLY A 220 22.31 -48.63 9.29
C GLY A 220 23.70 -49.25 9.36
N GLN A 221 24.56 -48.61 10.16
CA GLN A 221 25.91 -49.06 10.44
C GLN A 221 26.04 -49.44 11.91
N VAL A 222 26.46 -50.67 12.18
CA VAL A 222 26.92 -51.08 13.51
C VAL A 222 28.25 -50.39 13.78
N GLN A 223 28.30 -49.63 14.88
CA GLN A 223 29.48 -48.83 15.23
C GLN A 223 30.12 -49.22 16.56
N LEU A 224 29.32 -49.70 17.52
CA LEU A 224 29.83 -50.01 18.86
C LEU A 224 29.23 -51.32 19.35
N ILE A 225 30.07 -52.19 19.88
CA ILE A 225 29.64 -53.36 20.65
C ILE A 225 30.14 -53.21 22.07
N GLN A 226 29.21 -53.27 23.00
CA GLN A 226 29.43 -53.18 24.43
C GLN A 226 29.16 -54.54 25.06
N VAL A 227 30.10 -55.02 25.87
CA VAL A 227 29.96 -56.29 26.60
C VAL A 227 29.99 -56.01 28.09
N ASN A 228 28.92 -56.38 28.78
CA ASN A 228 28.73 -56.19 30.22
C ASN A 228 28.65 -57.53 30.93
N TYR A 229 29.22 -57.58 32.13
CA TYR A 229 29.19 -58.73 33.02
C TYR A 229 28.58 -58.35 34.37
N THR A 230 27.92 -59.31 35.01
CA THR A 230 27.45 -59.14 36.39
C THR A 230 28.56 -59.34 37.42
N GLU A 231 29.60 -60.13 37.08
CA GLU A 231 30.73 -60.46 37.96
C GLU A 231 32.06 -60.45 37.18
N GLU A 232 33.18 -60.29 37.90
CA GLU A 232 34.53 -60.34 37.32
C GLU A 232 34.83 -61.72 36.73
N ARG A 233 35.61 -61.75 35.64
CA ARG A 233 35.98 -62.99 34.97
C ARG A 233 37.48 -63.23 34.97
N THR A 234 37.82 -64.51 34.98
CA THR A 234 39.19 -65.03 35.02
C THR A 234 39.58 -65.80 33.76
N SER A 235 38.70 -65.86 32.76
CA SER A 235 38.91 -66.56 31.48
C SER A 235 38.46 -65.73 30.29
N ASP A 236 39.14 -65.89 29.16
CA ASP A 236 38.77 -65.26 27.89
C ASP A 236 37.40 -65.72 27.39
N ILE A 237 36.72 -64.86 26.63
CA ILE A 237 35.42 -65.17 26.01
C ILE A 237 35.47 -64.97 24.51
N ASN A 238 34.94 -65.93 23.78
CA ASN A 238 34.77 -65.82 22.34
C ASN A 238 33.33 -65.46 22.04
N PHE A 239 33.10 -64.36 21.33
CA PHE A 239 31.77 -64.01 20.86
C PHE A 239 31.81 -63.39 19.48
N TRP A 240 30.76 -63.62 18.71
CA TRP A 240 30.59 -63.05 17.37
C TRP A 240 29.21 -62.41 17.25
N VAL A 241 29.18 -61.20 16.70
CA VAL A 241 27.94 -60.58 16.23
C VAL A 241 27.91 -60.78 14.73
N GLU A 242 26.86 -61.44 14.27
CA GLU A 242 26.71 -61.88 12.88
C GLU A 242 25.41 -61.33 12.31
N LYS A 243 25.41 -61.06 11.01
CA LYS A 243 24.19 -60.74 10.27
C LYS A 243 23.89 -61.79 9.23
N GLN A 244 22.63 -61.87 8.83
CA GLN A 244 22.19 -62.59 7.65
C GLN A 244 21.09 -61.83 6.94
N TYR A 245 21.09 -61.86 5.61
CA TYR A 245 20.01 -61.28 4.81
C TYR A 245 18.68 -61.94 5.14
N LYS A 246 17.61 -61.15 5.20
CA LYS A 246 16.25 -61.66 5.44
C LYS A 246 15.89 -62.82 4.52
N SER A 247 16.20 -62.70 3.23
CA SER A 247 15.93 -63.73 2.22
C SER A 247 16.62 -65.06 2.53
N ASP A 248 17.87 -65.00 2.99
CA ASP A 248 18.67 -66.19 3.27
C ASP A 248 18.20 -66.88 4.56
N PHE A 249 17.79 -66.08 5.55
CA PHE A 249 17.19 -66.59 6.78
C PHE A 249 15.84 -67.28 6.51
N GLU A 250 14.96 -66.66 5.70
CA GLU A 250 13.68 -67.24 5.28
C GLU A 250 13.88 -68.52 4.45
N ALA A 251 14.93 -68.57 3.63
CA ALA A 251 15.35 -69.73 2.87
C ALA A 251 16.08 -70.80 3.71
N LYS A 252 16.28 -70.56 5.03
CA LYS A 252 17.01 -71.43 5.96
C LYS A 252 18.43 -71.78 5.50
N LEU A 253 19.09 -70.84 4.82
CA LEU A 253 20.49 -70.98 4.42
C LEU A 253 21.38 -70.70 5.63
N ASP A 254 22.58 -71.28 5.65
CA ASP A 254 23.62 -70.98 6.64
C ASP A 254 24.63 -69.99 6.06
N ALA A 255 24.20 -68.73 5.91
CA ALA A 255 24.94 -67.67 5.22
C ALA A 255 25.22 -66.48 6.15
N TRP A 256 25.60 -66.76 7.39
CA TRP A 256 25.90 -65.74 8.40
C TRP A 256 27.23 -65.05 8.13
N GLN A 257 27.24 -63.72 8.26
CA GLN A 257 28.38 -62.84 8.02
C GLN A 257 28.77 -62.16 9.33
N LYS A 258 30.04 -62.28 9.72
CA LYS A 258 30.56 -61.60 10.92
C LYS A 258 30.63 -60.09 10.70
N ILE A 259 29.99 -59.33 11.58
CA ILE A 259 29.96 -57.87 11.57
C ILE A 259 30.57 -57.25 12.85
N GLY A 260 30.99 -58.10 13.78
CA GLY A 260 31.75 -57.71 14.97
C GLY A 260 31.99 -58.88 15.92
N GLY A 261 32.56 -58.57 17.08
CA GLY A 261 32.99 -59.57 18.05
C GLY A 261 34.43 -60.03 17.86
N GLN A 262 35.00 -60.64 18.90
CA GLN A 262 36.39 -61.07 18.97
C GLN A 262 36.60 -62.03 20.15
N ILE A 263 37.85 -62.47 20.32
CA ILE A 263 38.32 -63.08 21.57
C ILE A 263 38.55 -61.95 22.57
N LEU A 264 37.78 -61.98 23.65
CA LEU A 264 37.75 -60.96 24.68
C LEU A 264 38.60 -61.38 25.88
N ASN A 265 39.76 -60.74 26.01
CA ASN A 265 40.64 -60.86 27.17
C ASN A 265 40.33 -59.69 28.10
N LEU A 266 39.46 -59.92 29.09
CA LEU A 266 39.14 -58.89 30.08
C LEU A 266 40.34 -58.70 31.01
N PRO A 267 40.79 -57.45 31.23
CA PRO A 267 41.69 -57.17 32.34
C PRO A 267 41.05 -57.63 33.65
N LEU A 268 41.86 -58.15 34.58
CA LEU A 268 41.45 -58.37 35.97
C LEU A 268 40.80 -57.07 36.50
N ASP A 269 39.68 -57.20 37.21
CA ASP A 269 38.89 -56.10 37.78
C ASP A 269 38.02 -55.29 36.78
N LYS A 270 37.80 -55.79 35.56
CA LYS A 270 36.84 -55.19 34.59
C LYS A 270 35.64 -56.08 34.35
N ILE A 271 34.45 -55.52 34.56
CA ILE A 271 33.15 -56.13 34.22
C ILE A 271 32.57 -55.56 32.92
N TYR A 272 33.38 -54.85 32.14
CA TYR A 272 32.93 -54.01 31.04
C TYR A 272 34.00 -53.79 29.97
N MET A 273 33.62 -53.90 28.68
CA MET A 273 34.42 -53.45 27.55
C MET A 273 33.57 -52.94 26.37
N GLU A 274 34.15 -52.03 25.59
CA GLU A 274 33.58 -51.47 24.35
C GLU A 274 34.51 -51.69 23.16
N TYR A 275 33.92 -51.89 21.98
CA TYR A 275 34.63 -52.07 20.73
C TYR A 275 33.99 -51.28 19.61
N ALA A 276 34.77 -50.40 18.99
CA ALA A 276 34.40 -49.83 17.71
C ALA A 276 34.41 -50.92 16.64
N VAL A 277 33.32 -51.04 15.91
CA VAL A 277 33.18 -51.94 14.77
C VAL A 277 32.61 -51.17 13.58
N THR A 278 32.67 -51.77 12.39
CA THR A 278 32.03 -51.19 11.21
C THR A 278 31.39 -52.34 10.44
N GLY A 279 30.06 -52.38 10.46
CA GLY A 279 29.29 -53.40 9.78
C GLY A 279 27.96 -52.84 9.28
N ALA A 280 27.73 -52.91 7.97
CA ALA A 280 26.47 -52.46 7.38
C ALA A 280 25.37 -53.51 7.59
N ILE A 281 24.19 -53.05 7.99
CA ILE A 281 22.98 -53.87 8.10
C ILE A 281 21.85 -53.24 7.28
N ALA A 282 21.09 -54.06 6.55
CA ALA A 282 19.92 -53.59 5.81
C ALA A 282 18.63 -53.81 6.61
N ALA A 283 17.62 -52.99 6.33
CA ALA A 283 16.29 -53.12 6.91
C ALA A 283 15.71 -54.54 6.70
N GLY A 284 15.37 -55.18 7.81
CA GLY A 284 14.79 -56.52 7.85
C GLY A 284 15.79 -57.65 8.03
N ASP A 285 17.10 -57.39 7.97
CA ASP A 285 18.16 -58.37 8.21
C ASP A 285 18.09 -58.93 9.64
N MET A 286 18.65 -60.14 9.81
CA MET A 286 18.72 -60.81 11.10
C MET A 286 20.09 -60.59 11.73
N ILE A 287 20.13 -60.18 12.99
CA ILE A 287 21.35 -60.12 13.80
C ILE A 287 21.34 -61.28 14.78
N ARG A 288 22.46 -61.98 14.89
CA ARG A 288 22.67 -63.06 15.86
C ARG A 288 23.90 -62.78 16.72
N LEU A 289 23.77 -63.08 18.01
CA LEU A 289 24.91 -63.25 18.90
C LEU A 289 25.24 -64.73 19.03
N THR A 290 26.50 -65.09 18.80
CA THR A 290 27.02 -66.46 18.95
C THR A 290 28.19 -66.49 19.92
N MET A 291 28.07 -67.34 20.94
CA MET A 291 29.11 -67.66 21.91
C MET A 291 29.21 -69.19 22.09
N PRO A 292 30.40 -69.75 22.39
CA PRO A 292 30.58 -71.18 22.66
C PRO A 292 29.69 -71.71 23.78
N ASP A 293 29.53 -70.92 24.84
CA ASP A 293 28.73 -71.25 26.02
C ASP A 293 27.61 -70.22 26.22
N ASP A 294 26.42 -70.69 26.61
CA ASP A 294 25.31 -69.82 26.97
C ASP A 294 25.48 -69.35 28.41
N ASP A 295 25.81 -68.07 28.58
CA ASP A 295 26.06 -67.49 29.89
C ASP A 295 25.11 -66.31 30.18
N PRO A 296 24.10 -66.49 31.04
CA PRO A 296 23.10 -65.45 31.33
C PRO A 296 23.70 -64.24 32.07
N ASN A 297 24.92 -64.33 32.57
CA ASN A 297 25.62 -63.24 33.23
C ASN A 297 26.28 -62.27 32.23
N ILE A 298 26.25 -62.61 30.93
CA ILE A 298 26.81 -61.78 29.87
C ILE A 298 25.68 -61.05 29.14
N THR A 299 25.82 -59.74 29.04
CA THR A 299 24.95 -58.90 28.21
C THR A 299 25.77 -58.22 27.12
N VAL A 300 25.42 -58.45 25.86
CA VAL A 300 26.03 -57.78 24.71
C VAL A 300 25.03 -56.77 24.14
N GLN A 301 25.43 -55.51 24.10
CA GLN A 301 24.67 -54.44 23.49
C GLN A 301 25.35 -54.00 22.20
N VAL A 302 24.59 -53.98 21.11
CA VAL A 302 25.06 -53.62 19.76
C VAL A 302 24.43 -52.28 19.39
N SER A 303 25.23 -51.24 19.26
CA SER A 303 24.77 -49.91 18.84
C SER A 303 24.89 -49.74 17.33
N ILE A 304 23.79 -49.31 16.73
CA ILE A 304 23.58 -49.18 15.30
C ILE A 304 23.11 -47.76 15.02
N PHE A 305 23.79 -47.07 14.13
CA PHE A 305 23.39 -45.77 13.62
C PHE A 305 22.55 -46.00 12.37
N ASN A 306 21.28 -45.63 12.44
CA ASN A 306 20.38 -45.76 11.30
C ASN A 306 20.72 -44.75 10.21
N ASP A 307 20.54 -45.17 8.96
CA ASP A 307 20.56 -44.25 7.84
C ASP A 307 19.37 -43.29 7.96
N ASN A 308 19.61 -41.97 7.79
CA ASN A 308 18.62 -40.89 7.98
C ASN A 308 17.53 -40.83 6.87
N ASN A 309 16.90 -41.95 6.56
CA ASN A 309 15.77 -42.00 5.64
C ASN A 309 14.46 -42.04 6.45
N PHE A 310 13.98 -40.86 6.85
CA PHE A 310 12.55 -40.65 7.13
C PHE A 310 11.81 -40.30 5.83
#